data_AF-A0A4Q1CAS4-F1
#
_entry.id   AF-A0A4Q1CAS4-F1
#
_cell.length_a   1.000
_cell.length_b   1.000
_cell.length_c   1.000
_cell.angle_alpha   90.00
_cell.angle_beta   90.00
_cell.angle_gamma   90.00
#
_symmetry.space_group_name_H-M   'P 1'
#
loop_
_entity.id
_entity.type
_entity.pdbx_description
1 polymer ?
#
loop_
_entity_poly.entity_id
_entity_poly.type
_entity_poly.pdbx_seq_one_letter_code
_entity_poly.pdbx_strand_id
1 'polypeptide(L)'
;MHKTPSLQASRIFPALAALLMMLLVTGCNMTITNLTPETVPQNPSQIYTISASFRASRQVETATIRPRIIIDGQSYTMNRSPAGTDLWEFDYQLPAGRTSATYYFICEYMTKGSSDAQDLYSELQNLRISGRYVIRSEATRAPVGSRVSILGAGFSPADIVYFDNNPTRTVFESPSSLSFFVPAVEPGRSYKLMVRGAAGSLEVGSFRVDAISFQVAPDSVTLRQGEQQALTFTIPQPAPAGGLLIDVTTDVPESVVMPVVMVPAGLSSVTIPLQGGKPGSGSLFFRSSAGESSVAVTVTAN
;
A
#
# COMPACT_ATOMS: atom_id res chain seq x y z
N MET A 1 65.24 57.74 -17.86
CA MET A 1 65.47 57.23 -16.49
C MET A 1 64.13 56.89 -15.87
N HIS A 2 63.75 55.61 -15.86
CA HIS A 2 62.57 55.13 -15.14
C HIS A 2 62.97 54.77 -13.71
N LYS A 3 62.28 55.31 -12.71
CA LYS A 3 62.32 54.86 -11.32
C LYS A 3 60.94 54.30 -10.95
N THR A 4 60.90 53.04 -10.57
CA THR A 4 59.80 52.35 -9.89
C THR A 4 59.69 52.80 -8.44
N PRO A 5 58.47 52.79 -7.85
CA PRO A 5 58.31 52.60 -6.43
C PRO A 5 57.59 51.28 -6.10
N SER A 6 58.10 50.65 -5.04
CA SER A 6 57.72 49.36 -4.45
C SER A 6 56.45 49.42 -3.61
N LEU A 7 55.63 48.37 -3.70
CA LEU A 7 54.43 48.11 -2.90
C LEU A 7 54.75 47.77 -1.43
N GLN A 8 54.23 48.55 -0.48
CA GLN A 8 54.05 48.13 0.91
C GLN A 8 52.67 47.45 1.04
N ALA A 9 52.64 46.13 0.86
CA ALA A 9 51.45 45.31 1.12
C ALA A 9 51.88 44.06 1.89
N SER A 10 52.09 44.16 3.21
CA SER A 10 52.55 42.98 3.97
C SER A 10 52.11 42.89 5.43
N ARG A 11 50.96 43.44 5.84
CA ARG A 11 50.50 43.25 7.24
C ARG A 11 49.01 42.92 7.47
N ILE A 12 48.15 42.97 6.46
CA ILE A 12 46.69 42.77 6.66
C ILE A 12 46.23 41.33 6.32
N PHE A 13 46.92 40.64 5.41
CA PHE A 13 46.56 39.27 5.00
C PHE A 13 46.71 38.15 6.05
N PRO A 14 47.70 38.14 6.98
CA PRO A 14 47.83 37.03 7.92
C PRO A 14 46.80 37.11 9.07
N ALA A 15 46.25 38.28 9.37
CA ALA A 15 45.27 38.46 10.44
C ALA A 15 43.87 37.94 10.06
N LEU A 16 43.48 38.07 8.79
CA LEU A 16 42.18 37.59 8.29
C LEU A 16 42.16 36.05 8.14
N ALA A 17 43.30 35.45 7.78
CA ALA A 17 43.46 33.99 7.69
C ALA A 17 43.41 33.33 9.09
N ALA A 18 43.96 33.97 10.12
CA ALA A 18 43.88 33.48 11.49
C ALA A 18 42.44 33.54 12.07
N LEU A 19 41.67 34.58 11.72
CA LEU A 19 40.27 34.70 12.13
C LEU A 19 39.35 33.67 11.44
N LEU A 20 39.62 33.37 10.15
CA LEU A 20 38.87 32.37 9.39
C LEU A 20 39.21 30.92 9.81
N MET A 21 40.44 30.68 10.30
CA MET A 21 40.86 29.37 10.82
C MET A 21 40.34 29.09 12.24
N MET A 22 40.02 30.13 13.03
CA MET A 22 39.38 30.00 14.34
C MET A 22 37.88 29.64 14.27
N LEU A 23 37.22 29.82 13.12
CA LEU A 23 35.81 29.45 12.95
C LEU A 23 35.58 27.98 12.52
N LEU A 24 36.63 27.21 12.27
CA LEU A 24 36.52 25.90 11.61
C LEU A 24 36.56 24.67 12.54
N VAL A 25 36.57 24.84 13.87
CA VAL A 25 36.63 23.68 14.79
C VAL A 25 35.77 23.86 16.05
N THR A 26 34.49 24.17 15.89
CA THR A 26 33.49 23.77 16.91
C THR A 26 32.98 22.38 16.53
N GLY A 27 33.75 21.34 16.87
CA GLY A 27 33.26 19.98 16.76
C GLY A 27 32.10 19.79 17.74
N CYS A 28 30.93 19.34 17.28
CA CYS A 28 29.85 18.97 18.18
C CYS A 28 30.35 17.84 19.10
N ASN A 29 30.38 18.09 20.40
CA ASN A 29 30.88 17.13 21.38
C ASN A 29 29.95 15.92 21.55
N MET A 30 28.66 16.10 21.26
CA MET A 30 27.60 15.09 21.38
C MET A 30 26.61 15.26 20.22
N THR A 31 26.04 14.15 19.75
CA THR A 31 24.95 14.12 18.76
C THR A 31 23.80 13.26 19.28
N ILE A 32 22.57 13.75 19.17
CA ILE A 32 21.35 13.00 19.51
C ILE A 32 20.65 12.61 18.20
N THR A 33 20.35 11.33 18.05
CA THR A 33 19.58 10.79 16.92
C THR A 33 18.34 10.07 17.44
N ASN A 34 17.15 10.55 17.09
CA ASN A 34 15.91 9.80 17.33
C ASN A 34 15.90 8.54 16.45
N LEU A 35 15.67 7.39 17.06
CA LEU A 35 15.58 6.10 16.37
C LEU A 35 14.14 5.55 16.35
N THR A 36 13.21 6.26 16.98
CA THR A 36 11.81 5.87 17.02
C THR A 36 11.10 6.37 15.77
N PRO A 37 10.41 5.49 15.02
CA PRO A 37 9.59 5.91 13.88
C PRO A 37 8.52 6.93 14.30
N GLU A 38 8.20 7.88 13.42
CA GLU A 38 7.13 8.87 13.67
C GLU A 38 5.78 8.18 13.86
N THR A 39 5.55 7.03 13.22
CA THR A 39 4.31 6.25 13.35
C THR A 39 4.60 4.82 13.76
N VAL A 40 3.94 4.35 14.82
CA VAL A 40 4.05 2.98 15.34
C VAL A 40 2.68 2.31 15.41
N PRO A 41 2.57 0.99 15.22
CA PRO A 41 1.29 0.29 15.30
C PRO A 41 0.72 0.32 16.71
N GLN A 42 -0.61 0.32 16.84
CA GLN A 42 -1.25 0.23 18.15
C GLN A 42 -0.88 -1.08 18.86
N ASN A 43 -0.49 -0.96 20.13
CA ASN A 43 -0.13 -2.08 20.99
C ASN A 43 -1.24 -2.27 22.05
N PRO A 44 -1.76 -3.49 22.26
CA PRO A 44 -2.72 -3.76 23.34
C PRO A 44 -2.25 -3.33 24.73
N SER A 45 -0.95 -3.37 25.04
CA SER A 45 -0.43 -2.89 26.33
C SER A 45 -0.41 -1.35 26.43
N GLN A 46 -0.54 -0.65 25.31
CA GLN A 46 -0.35 0.80 25.18
C GLN A 46 1.04 1.28 25.64
N ILE A 47 2.02 0.38 25.73
CA ILE A 47 3.42 0.70 26.01
C ILE A 47 4.20 0.79 24.71
N TYR A 48 4.94 1.88 24.55
CA TYR A 48 5.76 2.18 23.38
C TYR A 48 7.19 2.50 23.81
N THR A 49 8.14 1.71 23.31
CA THR A 49 9.56 1.96 23.53
C THR A 49 10.04 3.10 22.63
N ILE A 50 10.51 4.17 23.24
CA ILE A 50 11.13 5.31 22.56
C ILE A 50 12.64 5.16 22.67
N SER A 51 13.31 5.05 21.53
CA SER A 51 14.75 4.81 21.42
C SER A 51 15.47 6.00 20.79
N ALA A 52 16.68 6.30 21.29
CA ALA A 52 17.58 7.28 20.70
C ALA A 52 19.06 6.90 20.88
N SER A 53 19.89 7.36 19.95
CA SER A 53 21.35 7.27 20.04
C SER A 53 21.94 8.60 20.53
N PHE A 54 22.83 8.51 21.53
CA PHE A 54 23.56 9.63 22.12
C PHE A 54 25.05 9.42 21.87
N ARG A 55 25.52 9.89 20.71
CA ARG A 55 26.88 9.64 20.25
C ARG A 55 27.82 10.73 20.73
N ALA A 56 28.74 10.34 21.60
CA ALA A 56 29.73 11.21 22.21
C ALA A 56 31.05 11.24 21.41
N SER A 57 31.67 12.41 21.32
CA SER A 57 33.04 12.57 20.83
C SER A 57 34.07 12.10 21.88
N ARG A 58 35.35 12.02 21.48
CA ARG A 58 36.44 11.64 22.39
C ARG A 58 36.67 12.63 23.54
N GLN A 59 36.17 13.85 23.43
CA GLN A 59 36.30 14.91 24.44
C GLN A 59 35.27 14.80 25.57
N VAL A 60 34.24 13.94 25.44
CA VAL A 60 33.20 13.75 26.46
C VAL A 60 33.63 12.66 27.45
N GLU A 61 33.31 12.87 28.73
CA GLU A 61 33.44 11.87 29.79
C GLU A 61 32.21 10.96 29.78
N THR A 62 32.32 9.76 29.19
CA THR A 62 31.18 8.90 28.88
C THR A 62 30.38 8.45 30.11
N ALA A 63 31.03 8.36 31.28
CA ALA A 63 30.38 8.03 32.54
C ALA A 63 29.39 9.11 33.02
N THR A 64 29.50 10.34 32.52
CA THR A 64 28.65 11.48 32.89
C THR A 64 27.42 11.64 32.01
N ILE A 65 27.27 10.84 30.95
CA ILE A 65 26.14 10.90 30.03
C ILE A 65 24.86 10.54 30.79
N ARG A 66 23.91 11.47 30.87
CA ARG A 66 22.60 11.30 31.52
C ARG A 66 21.47 11.71 30.57
N PRO A 67 21.01 10.80 29.71
CA PRO A 67 19.92 11.07 28.78
C PRO A 67 18.56 11.08 29.48
N ARG A 68 17.75 12.06 29.12
CA ARG A 68 16.37 12.24 29.56
C ARG A 68 15.47 12.46 28.36
N ILE A 69 14.24 12.00 28.47
CA ILE A 69 13.17 12.29 27.53
C ILE A 69 12.13 13.18 28.21
N ILE A 70 11.70 14.22 27.52
CA ILE A 70 10.64 15.10 27.96
C ILE A 70 9.40 14.78 27.15
N ILE A 71 8.34 14.32 27.81
CA ILE A 71 7.05 13.99 27.19
C ILE A 71 5.98 14.80 27.89
N ASP A 72 5.20 15.58 27.14
CA ASP A 72 4.14 16.46 27.69
C ASP A 72 4.64 17.39 28.84
N GLY A 73 5.90 17.81 28.78
CA GLY A 73 6.52 18.68 29.80
C GLY A 73 7.05 17.94 31.04
N GLN A 74 6.90 16.62 31.13
CA GLN A 74 7.45 15.82 32.21
C GLN A 74 8.77 15.17 31.81
N SER A 75 9.75 15.19 32.72
CA SER A 75 11.09 14.65 32.49
C SER A 75 11.20 13.22 33.00
N TYR A 76 11.71 12.32 32.15
CA TYR A 76 11.94 10.92 32.45
C TYR A 76 13.37 10.52 32.13
N THR A 77 14.00 9.71 33.00
CA THR A 77 15.32 9.14 32.74
C THR A 77 15.23 7.99 31.76
N MET A 78 16.12 7.94 30.78
CA MET A 78 16.21 6.83 29.84
C MET A 78 17.11 5.71 30.38
N ASN A 79 16.85 4.48 29.98
CA ASN A 79 17.65 3.31 30.30
C ASN A 79 18.63 3.02 29.17
N ARG A 80 19.87 2.65 29.51
CA ARG A 80 20.86 2.23 28.52
C ARG A 80 20.49 0.86 27.95
N SER A 81 20.43 0.75 26.63
CA SER A 81 20.13 -0.50 25.94
C SER A 81 21.37 -1.40 25.88
N PRO A 82 21.24 -2.73 26.07
CA PRO A 82 22.35 -3.66 25.90
C PRO A 82 22.79 -3.82 24.43
N ALA A 83 21.96 -3.39 23.48
CA ALA A 83 22.22 -3.56 22.04
C ALA A 83 23.25 -2.55 21.48
N GLY A 84 23.65 -1.52 22.23
CA GLY A 84 24.61 -0.52 21.76
C GLY A 84 25.20 0.32 22.88
N THR A 85 26.41 0.86 22.67
CA THR A 85 27.08 1.69 23.68
C THR A 85 26.60 3.14 23.71
N ASP A 86 25.86 3.57 22.69
CA ASP A 86 25.24 4.88 22.56
C ASP A 86 23.71 4.82 22.54
N LEU A 87 23.12 3.63 22.68
CA LEU A 87 21.67 3.41 22.55
C LEU A 87 20.97 3.49 23.91
N TRP A 88 19.88 4.26 23.95
CA TRP A 88 19.05 4.45 25.14
C TRP A 88 17.57 4.33 24.80
N GLU A 89 16.80 3.80 25.74
CA GLU A 89 15.40 3.43 25.57
C GLU A 89 14.56 3.91 26.76
N PHE A 90 13.31 4.27 26.52
CA PHE A 90 12.32 4.57 27.54
C PHE A 90 10.97 3.99 27.14
N ASP A 91 10.36 3.22 28.04
CA ASP A 91 9.03 2.66 27.82
C ASP A 91 7.98 3.66 28.29
N TYR A 92 7.21 4.19 27.32
CA TYR A 92 6.16 5.15 27.58
C TYR A 92 4.78 4.48 27.53
N GLN A 93 4.06 4.53 28.66
CA GLN A 93 2.65 4.16 28.73
C GLN A 93 1.80 5.31 28.17
N LEU A 94 1.21 5.11 26.99
CA LEU A 94 0.31 6.09 26.41
C LEU A 94 -1.00 6.15 27.20
N PRO A 95 -1.47 7.35 27.62
CA PRO A 95 -2.76 7.49 28.27
C PRO A 95 -3.92 7.01 27.40
N ALA A 96 -4.94 6.41 28.02
CA ALA A 96 -6.10 5.91 27.32
C ALA A 96 -6.78 7.00 26.46
N GLY A 97 -7.13 6.65 25.22
CA GLY A 97 -7.79 7.55 24.28
C GLY A 97 -6.86 8.52 23.52
N ARG A 98 -5.58 8.60 23.88
CA ARG A 98 -4.59 9.30 23.05
C ARG A 98 -4.11 8.42 21.90
N THR A 99 -3.84 9.05 20.76
CA THR A 99 -3.27 8.42 19.56
C THR A 99 -1.94 9.06 19.16
N SER A 100 -1.38 9.91 20.01
CA SER A 100 -0.09 10.56 19.77
C SER A 100 0.54 11.05 21.05
N ALA A 101 1.86 11.27 21.01
CA ALA A 101 2.63 11.96 22.03
C ALA A 101 3.71 12.83 21.37
N THR A 102 4.04 13.93 22.00
CA THR A 102 5.09 14.85 21.53
C THR A 102 6.22 14.85 22.56
N TYR A 103 7.46 14.74 22.09
CA TYR A 103 8.61 14.59 22.97
C TYR A 103 9.89 15.19 22.38
N TYR A 104 10.88 15.45 23.23
CA TYR A 104 12.25 15.75 22.82
C TYR A 104 13.21 15.17 23.86
N PHE A 105 14.49 15.07 23.49
CA PHE A 105 15.54 14.55 24.35
C PHE A 105 16.39 15.67 24.91
N ILE A 106 16.86 15.48 26.14
CA ILE A 106 17.91 16.29 26.77
C ILE A 106 19.02 15.33 27.20
N CYS A 107 20.27 15.68 26.94
CA CYS A 107 21.41 14.95 27.44
C CYS A 107 22.33 15.88 28.21
N GLU A 108 22.46 15.62 29.51
CA GLU A 108 23.49 16.25 30.35
C GLU A 108 24.79 15.44 30.23
N TYR A 109 25.93 16.12 30.06
CA TYR A 109 27.26 15.51 29.98
C TYR A 109 28.36 16.50 30.38
N MET A 110 29.54 15.96 30.71
CA MET A 110 30.76 16.74 30.97
C MET A 110 31.83 16.44 29.92
N THR A 111 32.66 17.43 29.63
CA THR A 111 33.87 17.25 28.82
C THR A 111 35.08 16.96 29.70
N LYS A 112 36.06 16.24 29.17
CA LYS A 112 37.30 15.89 29.86
C LYS A 112 38.04 17.15 30.28
N GLY A 113 38.35 17.26 31.57
CA GLY A 113 39.02 18.43 32.15
C GLY A 113 38.08 19.60 32.47
N SER A 114 36.77 19.46 32.23
CA SER A 114 35.75 20.41 32.69
C SER A 114 35.01 19.84 33.90
N SER A 115 34.63 20.72 34.83
CA SER A 115 33.69 20.39 35.92
C SER A 115 32.29 20.96 35.67
N ASP A 116 32.08 21.61 34.53
CA ASP A 116 30.78 22.16 34.14
C ASP A 116 29.99 21.16 33.31
N ALA A 117 28.76 20.89 33.72
CA ALA A 117 27.81 20.10 32.96
C ALA A 117 27.23 20.92 31.80
N GLN A 118 27.05 20.27 30.66
CA GLN A 118 26.43 20.84 29.47
C GLN A 118 25.17 20.07 29.12
N ASP A 119 24.11 20.79 28.77
CA ASP A 119 22.89 20.21 28.21
C ASP A 119 22.90 20.31 26.69
N LEU A 120 22.60 19.19 26.02
CA LEU A 120 22.26 19.16 24.61
C LEU A 120 20.80 18.76 24.44
N TYR A 121 20.09 19.49 23.57
CA TYR A 121 18.67 19.29 23.28
C TYR A 121 18.50 18.73 21.87
N SER A 122 17.56 17.81 21.69
CA SER A 122 17.10 17.42 20.36
C SER A 122 15.99 18.35 19.86
N GLU A 123 15.67 18.23 18.57
CA GLU A 123 14.42 18.78 18.04
C GLU A 123 13.20 18.07 18.63
N LEU A 124 12.05 18.74 18.57
CA LEU A 124 10.75 18.20 18.95
C LEU A 124 10.31 17.12 17.95
N GLN A 125 9.87 15.98 18.47
CA GLN A 125 9.43 14.81 17.73
C GLN A 125 7.95 14.52 18.02
N ASN A 126 7.27 13.87 17.08
CA ASN A 126 5.91 13.40 17.26
C ASN A 126 5.85 11.88 17.07
N LEU A 127 5.35 11.18 18.09
CA LEU A 127 4.94 9.78 18.01
C LEU A 127 3.46 9.73 17.66
N ARG A 128 3.09 9.06 16.58
CA ARG A 128 1.71 8.76 16.20
C ARG A 128 1.45 7.28 16.33
N ILE A 129 0.33 6.92 16.95
CA ILE A 129 -0.13 5.55 17.03
C ILE A 129 -1.07 5.30 15.87
N SER A 130 -0.66 4.43 14.95
CA SER A 130 -1.55 3.93 13.92
C SER A 130 -2.31 2.71 14.44
N GLY A 131 -3.59 2.90 14.77
CA GLY A 131 -4.51 1.79 15.02
C GLY A 131 -4.93 1.06 13.75
N ARG A 132 -4.53 1.55 12.57
CA ARG A 132 -5.04 1.09 11.29
C ARG A 132 -3.93 0.85 10.27
N TYR A 133 -3.80 -0.40 9.83
CA TYR A 133 -2.81 -0.79 8.82
C TYR A 133 -3.22 -2.08 8.12
N VAL A 134 -2.65 -2.29 6.94
CA VAL A 134 -2.76 -3.56 6.22
C VAL A 134 -1.45 -4.31 6.38
N ILE A 135 -1.53 -5.61 6.68
CA ILE A 135 -0.38 -6.52 6.67
C ILE A 135 -0.19 -7.07 5.25
N ARG A 136 -1.23 -7.72 4.71
CA ARG A 136 -1.24 -8.27 3.34
C ARG A 136 -2.64 -8.76 2.96
N SER A 137 -2.86 -8.98 1.66
CA SER A 137 -3.90 -9.90 1.21
C SER A 137 -3.46 -11.36 1.36
N GLU A 138 -4.41 -12.26 1.58
CA GLU A 138 -4.18 -13.70 1.68
C GLU A 138 -3.69 -14.30 0.36
N ALA A 139 -4.13 -13.73 -0.76
CA ALA A 139 -3.67 -14.05 -2.11
C ALA A 139 -3.31 -12.75 -2.86
N THR A 140 -2.43 -12.85 -3.85
CA THR A 140 -2.07 -11.75 -4.76
C THR A 140 -2.63 -11.96 -6.17
N ARG A 141 -3.34 -13.06 -6.39
CA ARG A 141 -4.04 -13.37 -7.63
C ARG A 141 -5.20 -14.31 -7.39
N ALA A 142 -6.26 -14.15 -8.16
CA ALA A 142 -7.40 -15.08 -8.19
C ALA A 142 -8.30 -14.78 -9.39
N PRO A 143 -9.13 -15.76 -9.81
CA PRO A 143 -10.16 -15.53 -10.80
C PRO A 143 -11.32 -14.66 -10.26
N VAL A 144 -12.07 -14.03 -11.18
CA VAL A 144 -13.29 -13.26 -10.88
C VAL A 144 -14.25 -14.08 -10.02
N GLY A 145 -14.87 -13.45 -9.01
CA GLY A 145 -15.85 -14.08 -8.12
C GLY A 145 -15.26 -14.81 -6.92
N SER A 146 -13.95 -15.08 -6.90
CA SER A 146 -13.28 -15.70 -5.75
C SER A 146 -13.36 -14.81 -4.50
N ARG A 147 -13.54 -15.40 -3.32
CA ARG A 147 -13.47 -14.68 -2.04
C ARG A 147 -12.03 -14.72 -1.51
N VAL A 148 -11.47 -13.56 -1.17
CA VAL A 148 -10.09 -13.40 -0.68
C VAL A 148 -10.08 -12.52 0.57
N SER A 149 -9.23 -12.84 1.53
CA SER A 149 -9.10 -12.07 2.78
C SER A 149 -7.96 -11.04 2.73
N ILE A 150 -8.08 -9.98 3.53
CA ILE A 150 -7.04 -8.98 3.82
C ILE A 150 -6.84 -8.96 5.32
N LEU A 151 -5.60 -9.16 5.74
CA LEU A 151 -5.19 -9.13 7.14
C LEU A 151 -4.61 -7.76 7.49
N GLY A 152 -4.92 -7.27 8.67
CA GLY A 152 -4.53 -5.94 9.12
C GLY A 152 -5.00 -5.64 10.53
N ALA A 153 -5.16 -4.34 10.80
CA ALA A 153 -5.81 -3.83 12.01
C ALA A 153 -6.55 -2.54 11.68
N GLY A 154 -7.50 -2.18 12.54
CA GLY A 154 -8.28 -0.94 12.44
C GLY A 154 -9.27 -0.94 11.29
N PHE A 155 -9.71 -2.11 10.81
CA PHE A 155 -10.80 -2.18 9.85
C PHE A 155 -12.15 -1.87 10.50
N SER A 156 -13.09 -1.38 9.70
CA SER A 156 -14.46 -1.09 10.12
C SER A 156 -15.49 -1.63 9.14
N PRO A 157 -16.76 -1.81 9.54
CA PRO A 157 -17.83 -2.20 8.63
C PRO A 157 -18.07 -1.22 7.46
N ALA A 158 -17.58 0.01 7.55
CA ALA A 158 -17.68 1.02 6.48
C ALA A 158 -16.54 0.91 5.45
N ASP A 159 -15.58 0.00 5.65
CA ASP A 159 -14.44 -0.16 4.74
C ASP A 159 -14.83 -0.92 3.48
N ILE A 160 -14.36 -0.43 2.34
CA ILE A 160 -14.57 -1.03 1.02
C ILE A 160 -13.22 -1.26 0.34
N VAL A 161 -13.05 -2.45 -0.25
CA VAL A 161 -11.91 -2.83 -1.07
C VAL A 161 -12.13 -2.35 -2.51
N TYR A 162 -11.08 -1.80 -3.11
CA TYR A 162 -11.05 -1.29 -4.47
C TYR A 162 -9.95 -1.96 -5.28
N PHE A 163 -10.29 -2.30 -6.53
CA PHE A 163 -9.36 -2.65 -7.59
C PHE A 163 -9.16 -1.40 -8.45
N ASP A 164 -8.02 -0.74 -8.30
CA ASP A 164 -7.74 0.64 -8.73
C ASP A 164 -8.78 1.62 -8.14
N ASN A 165 -9.79 1.96 -8.93
CA ASN A 165 -10.93 2.80 -8.53
C ASN A 165 -12.27 2.06 -8.61
N ASN A 166 -12.27 0.77 -8.97
CA ASN A 166 -13.48 -0.05 -9.03
C ASN A 166 -13.75 -0.69 -7.65
N PRO A 167 -14.81 -0.30 -6.92
CA PRO A 167 -15.16 -0.93 -5.66
C PRO A 167 -15.58 -2.38 -5.89
N THR A 168 -15.32 -3.23 -4.91
CA THR A 168 -15.85 -4.58 -4.89
C THR A 168 -16.62 -4.87 -3.61
N ARG A 169 -17.48 -5.90 -3.67
CA ARG A 169 -18.19 -6.39 -2.51
C ARG A 169 -17.19 -6.79 -1.44
N THR A 170 -17.25 -6.06 -0.33
CA THR A 170 -16.39 -6.23 0.83
C THR A 170 -17.24 -6.73 1.99
N VAL A 171 -16.68 -7.64 2.77
CA VAL A 171 -17.29 -8.22 3.96
C VAL A 171 -16.37 -7.90 5.13
N PHE A 172 -16.91 -7.26 6.15
CA PHE A 172 -16.20 -7.04 7.40
C PHE A 172 -16.28 -8.30 8.25
N GLU A 173 -15.13 -8.91 8.53
CA GLU A 173 -15.03 -10.08 9.40
C GLU A 173 -14.74 -9.66 10.84
N SER A 174 -13.79 -8.75 11.03
CA SER A 174 -13.36 -8.24 12.32
C SER A 174 -12.51 -6.97 12.17
N PRO A 175 -12.16 -6.27 13.26
CA PRO A 175 -11.21 -5.15 13.19
C PRO A 175 -9.82 -5.51 12.63
N SER A 176 -9.49 -6.81 12.49
CA SER A 176 -8.22 -7.31 11.96
C SER A 176 -8.33 -8.06 10.63
N SER A 177 -9.55 -8.24 10.11
CA SER A 177 -9.78 -8.96 8.85
C SER A 177 -10.95 -8.39 8.04
N LEU A 178 -10.71 -8.19 6.75
CA LEU A 178 -11.73 -7.98 5.73
C LEU A 178 -11.69 -9.14 4.75
N SER A 179 -12.82 -9.51 4.16
CA SER A 179 -12.86 -10.33 2.95
C SER A 179 -13.46 -9.53 1.80
N PHE A 180 -13.09 -9.86 0.56
CA PHE A 180 -13.68 -9.29 -0.63
C PHE A 180 -13.91 -10.35 -1.69
N PHE A 181 -14.82 -10.08 -2.62
CA PHE A 181 -15.00 -10.89 -3.82
C PHE A 181 -14.24 -10.25 -4.99
N VAL A 182 -13.51 -11.01 -5.79
CA VAL A 182 -12.81 -10.45 -6.96
C VAL A 182 -13.86 -9.92 -7.94
N PRO A 183 -13.83 -8.62 -8.33
CA PRO A 183 -14.83 -8.03 -9.19
C PRO A 183 -14.70 -8.50 -10.65
N ALA A 184 -15.77 -8.35 -11.43
CA ALA A 184 -15.76 -8.60 -12.87
C ALA A 184 -15.06 -7.46 -13.62
N VAL A 185 -13.73 -7.50 -13.61
CA VAL A 185 -12.85 -6.56 -14.32
C VAL A 185 -12.07 -7.30 -15.42
N GLU A 186 -11.39 -6.56 -16.29
CA GLU A 186 -10.61 -7.14 -17.38
C GLU A 186 -9.59 -8.18 -16.85
N PRO A 187 -9.65 -9.45 -17.29
CA PRO A 187 -8.78 -10.48 -16.79
C PRO A 187 -7.37 -10.38 -17.38
N GLY A 188 -6.42 -11.11 -16.81
CA GLY A 188 -5.05 -11.22 -17.30
C GLY A 188 -4.13 -10.07 -16.88
N ARG A 189 -4.67 -9.01 -16.25
CA ARG A 189 -3.93 -7.84 -15.77
C ARG A 189 -3.88 -7.73 -14.24
N SER A 190 -2.96 -6.91 -13.74
CA SER A 190 -2.81 -6.58 -12.33
C SER A 190 -3.42 -5.23 -11.98
N TYR A 191 -4.06 -5.15 -10.82
CA TYR A 191 -4.76 -3.98 -10.29
C TYR A 191 -4.13 -3.53 -8.99
N LYS A 192 -4.18 -2.24 -8.68
CA LYS A 192 -3.81 -1.72 -7.36
C LYS A 192 -4.94 -1.99 -6.36
N LEU A 193 -4.65 -2.70 -5.29
CA LEU A 193 -5.62 -3.05 -4.26
C LEU A 193 -5.55 -2.01 -3.12
N MET A 194 -6.68 -1.36 -2.85
CA MET A 194 -6.81 -0.33 -1.81
C MET A 194 -7.98 -0.65 -0.89
N VAL A 195 -7.86 -0.36 0.40
CA VAL A 195 -9.00 -0.28 1.34
C VAL A 195 -9.30 1.19 1.58
N ARG A 196 -10.56 1.62 1.40
CA ARG A 196 -10.98 3.00 1.70
C ARG A 196 -12.16 2.98 2.66
N GLY A 197 -12.16 3.91 3.61
CA GLY A 197 -13.26 4.11 4.56
C GLY A 197 -13.16 5.48 5.23
N ALA A 198 -14.00 5.74 6.23
CA ALA A 198 -14.05 7.03 6.93
C ALA A 198 -12.71 7.41 7.60
N ALA A 199 -11.95 6.41 8.06
CA ALA A 199 -10.64 6.60 8.67
C ALA A 199 -9.48 6.71 7.65
N GLY A 200 -9.78 6.97 6.38
CA GLY A 200 -8.78 7.14 5.32
C GLY A 200 -8.60 5.92 4.41
N SER A 201 -7.51 5.95 3.63
CA SER A 201 -7.17 4.92 2.65
C SER A 201 -5.92 4.15 3.07
N LEU A 202 -5.92 2.84 2.85
CA LEU A 202 -4.78 1.95 3.06
C LEU A 202 -4.42 1.26 1.75
N GLU A 203 -3.14 1.23 1.44
CA GLU A 203 -2.62 0.45 0.32
C GLU A 203 -2.39 -1.00 0.76
N VAL A 204 -2.92 -1.95 -0.02
CA VAL A 204 -2.76 -3.38 0.23
C VAL A 204 -1.65 -3.97 -0.63
N GLY A 205 -1.57 -3.55 -1.90
CA GLY A 205 -0.57 -4.02 -2.86
C GLY A 205 -1.13 -4.16 -4.27
N SER A 206 -0.54 -5.05 -5.07
CA SER A 206 -1.02 -5.39 -6.41
C SER A 206 -1.73 -6.75 -6.42
N PHE A 207 -2.83 -6.85 -7.17
CA PHE A 207 -3.63 -8.07 -7.29
C PHE A 207 -3.89 -8.41 -8.75
N ARG A 208 -3.50 -9.60 -9.21
CA ARG A 208 -3.75 -10.07 -10.57
C ARG A 208 -5.10 -10.78 -10.68
N VAL A 209 -5.94 -10.32 -11.60
CA VAL A 209 -7.21 -11.02 -11.90
C VAL A 209 -6.94 -12.03 -12.99
N ASP A 210 -7.12 -13.31 -12.69
CA ASP A 210 -6.85 -14.38 -13.62
C ASP A 210 -8.01 -14.57 -14.61
N ALA A 211 -7.66 -14.82 -15.88
CA ALA A 211 -8.62 -15.28 -16.87
C ALA A 211 -9.08 -16.69 -16.54
N ILE A 212 -10.34 -16.97 -16.84
CA ILE A 212 -10.95 -18.27 -16.68
C ILE A 212 -11.35 -18.79 -18.07
N SER A 213 -11.15 -20.08 -18.36
CA SER A 213 -11.63 -20.64 -19.62
C SER A 213 -13.16 -20.60 -19.70
N PHE A 214 -13.66 -20.03 -20.79
CA PHE A 214 -15.07 -19.94 -21.13
C PHE A 214 -15.37 -21.00 -22.20
N GLN A 215 -16.48 -21.73 -22.04
CA GLN A 215 -16.88 -22.79 -22.97
C GLN A 215 -18.25 -22.49 -23.57
N VAL A 216 -18.39 -22.76 -24.87
CA VAL A 216 -19.65 -22.70 -25.61
C VAL A 216 -19.90 -24.06 -26.25
N ALA A 217 -21.12 -24.56 -26.12
CA ALA A 217 -21.54 -25.82 -26.74
C ALA A 217 -22.88 -25.65 -27.46
N PRO A 218 -23.04 -26.20 -28.68
CA PRO A 218 -22.00 -26.81 -29.52
C PRO A 218 -20.95 -25.78 -30.03
N ASP A 219 -19.83 -26.28 -30.52
CA ASP A 219 -18.72 -25.52 -31.11
C ASP A 219 -18.99 -25.07 -32.56
N SER A 220 -20.00 -25.66 -33.19
CA SER A 220 -20.53 -25.28 -34.50
C SER A 220 -22.04 -25.48 -34.57
N VAL A 221 -22.69 -24.64 -35.36
CA VAL A 221 -24.15 -24.64 -35.54
C VAL A 221 -24.49 -24.59 -37.02
N THR A 222 -25.39 -25.47 -37.46
CA THR A 222 -25.98 -25.44 -38.81
C THR A 222 -27.50 -25.36 -38.66
N LEU A 223 -28.09 -24.31 -39.21
CA LEU A 223 -29.51 -23.98 -39.08
C LEU A 223 -30.14 -23.81 -40.46
N ARG A 224 -31.43 -24.13 -40.58
CA ARG A 224 -32.28 -23.61 -41.65
C ARG A 224 -32.84 -22.24 -41.29
N GLN A 225 -33.29 -21.50 -42.28
CA GLN A 225 -33.94 -20.20 -42.05
C GLN A 225 -35.17 -20.36 -41.14
N GLY A 226 -35.14 -19.67 -40.00
CA GLY A 226 -36.17 -19.72 -38.96
C GLY A 226 -35.97 -20.83 -37.91
N GLU A 227 -35.07 -21.78 -38.14
CA GLU A 227 -34.73 -22.84 -37.18
C GLU A 227 -34.04 -22.26 -35.95
N GLN A 228 -34.27 -22.88 -34.79
CA GLN A 228 -33.64 -22.51 -33.53
C GLN A 228 -32.80 -23.67 -33.00
N GLN A 229 -31.61 -23.35 -32.49
CA GLN A 229 -30.75 -24.28 -31.77
C GLN A 229 -30.28 -23.67 -30.46
N ALA A 230 -30.20 -24.49 -29.42
CA ALA A 230 -29.72 -24.05 -28.13
C ALA A 230 -28.18 -23.94 -28.11
N LEU A 231 -27.67 -22.79 -27.67
CA LEU A 231 -26.28 -22.60 -27.28
C LEU A 231 -26.18 -22.56 -25.76
N THR A 232 -25.28 -23.35 -25.20
CA THR A 232 -24.99 -23.37 -23.76
C THR A 232 -23.62 -22.78 -23.49
N PHE A 233 -23.59 -21.78 -22.61
CA PHE A 233 -22.39 -21.13 -22.14
C PHE A 233 -22.06 -21.64 -20.75
N THR A 234 -20.80 -22.04 -20.53
CA THR A 234 -20.33 -22.58 -19.26
C THR A 234 -19.09 -21.84 -18.80
N ILE A 235 -19.09 -21.46 -17.53
CA ILE A 235 -17.94 -20.92 -16.79
C ILE A 235 -17.61 -21.87 -15.63
N PRO A 236 -16.34 -22.06 -15.26
CA PRO A 236 -15.95 -23.03 -14.23
C PRO A 236 -16.16 -22.55 -12.80
N GLN A 237 -16.58 -21.29 -12.59
CA GLN A 237 -16.99 -20.76 -11.29
C GLN A 237 -18.37 -20.10 -11.39
N PRO A 238 -19.21 -20.15 -10.34
CA PRO A 238 -20.47 -19.42 -10.30
C PRO A 238 -20.31 -17.92 -10.57
N ALA A 239 -21.20 -17.35 -11.37
CA ALA A 239 -21.18 -15.93 -11.72
C ALA A 239 -21.32 -15.04 -10.47
N PRO A 240 -20.65 -13.88 -10.44
CA PRO A 240 -20.68 -12.97 -9.29
C PRO A 240 -22.08 -12.37 -9.06
N ALA A 241 -22.23 -11.68 -7.92
CA ALA A 241 -23.44 -10.88 -7.66
C ALA A 241 -23.63 -9.83 -8.77
N GLY A 242 -24.82 -9.80 -9.37
CA GLY A 242 -25.09 -9.00 -10.58
C GLY A 242 -25.05 -9.81 -11.89
N GLY A 243 -24.60 -11.08 -11.85
CA GLY A 243 -24.45 -11.93 -13.01
C GLY A 243 -23.20 -11.65 -13.82
N LEU A 244 -23.00 -12.41 -14.90
CA LEU A 244 -21.91 -12.21 -15.86
C LEU A 244 -22.50 -11.98 -17.25
N LEU A 245 -22.33 -10.77 -17.77
CA LEU A 245 -22.64 -10.46 -19.16
C LEU A 245 -21.58 -11.07 -20.09
N ILE A 246 -22.05 -11.67 -21.17
CA ILE A 246 -21.22 -12.15 -22.27
C ILE A 246 -21.52 -11.24 -23.46
N ASP A 247 -20.51 -10.49 -23.88
CA ASP A 247 -20.54 -9.69 -25.08
C ASP A 247 -20.46 -10.62 -26.30
N VAL A 248 -21.41 -10.47 -27.22
CA VAL A 248 -21.52 -11.34 -28.39
C VAL A 248 -21.57 -10.48 -29.64
N THR A 249 -20.66 -10.77 -30.56
CA THR A 249 -20.56 -10.12 -31.86
C THR A 249 -20.57 -11.16 -32.97
N THR A 250 -20.85 -10.73 -34.19
CA THR A 250 -20.90 -11.62 -35.37
C THR A 250 -20.46 -10.88 -36.61
N ASP A 251 -19.88 -11.61 -37.55
CA ASP A 251 -19.57 -11.15 -38.91
C ASP A 251 -20.71 -11.41 -39.91
N VAL A 252 -21.79 -12.09 -39.49
CA VAL A 252 -22.97 -12.41 -40.30
C VAL A 252 -24.28 -11.93 -39.66
N PRO A 253 -24.45 -10.63 -39.40
CA PRO A 253 -25.57 -10.09 -38.62
C PRO A 253 -26.95 -10.35 -39.21
N GLU A 254 -27.07 -10.54 -40.53
CA GLU A 254 -28.36 -10.87 -41.16
C GLU A 254 -28.74 -12.36 -41.03
N SER A 255 -27.79 -13.22 -40.68
CA SER A 255 -27.96 -14.67 -40.61
C SER A 255 -28.25 -15.17 -39.22
N VAL A 256 -28.09 -14.37 -38.17
CA VAL A 256 -28.25 -14.81 -36.78
C VAL A 256 -29.15 -13.86 -36.00
N VAL A 257 -30.07 -14.44 -35.24
CA VAL A 257 -30.88 -13.71 -34.26
C VAL A 257 -30.67 -14.37 -32.91
N MET A 258 -30.23 -13.60 -31.92
CA MET A 258 -29.84 -14.12 -30.62
C MET A 258 -30.15 -13.08 -29.52
N PRO A 259 -30.68 -13.49 -28.36
CA PRO A 259 -30.91 -12.58 -27.24
C PRO A 259 -29.59 -12.20 -26.54
N VAL A 260 -29.67 -11.20 -25.64
CA VAL A 260 -28.57 -10.84 -24.74
C VAL A 260 -28.22 -12.03 -23.86
N VAL A 261 -26.92 -12.28 -23.69
CA VAL A 261 -26.41 -13.43 -22.96
C VAL A 261 -25.91 -12.99 -21.58
N MET A 262 -26.55 -13.49 -20.53
CA MET A 262 -26.18 -13.21 -19.15
C MET A 262 -26.25 -14.48 -18.31
N VAL A 263 -25.13 -14.87 -17.70
CA VAL A 263 -25.12 -15.94 -16.68
C VAL A 263 -25.65 -15.35 -15.37
N PRO A 264 -26.79 -15.83 -14.84
CA PRO A 264 -27.35 -15.30 -13.60
C PRO A 264 -26.41 -15.50 -12.41
N ALA A 265 -26.49 -14.60 -11.44
CA ALA A 265 -25.67 -14.66 -10.22
C ALA A 265 -25.80 -16.03 -9.53
N GLY A 266 -24.66 -16.62 -9.15
CA GLY A 266 -24.60 -17.93 -8.50
C GLY A 266 -24.75 -19.14 -9.44
N LEU A 267 -25.04 -18.94 -10.74
CA LEU A 267 -25.03 -20.01 -11.73
C LEU A 267 -23.71 -20.05 -12.49
N SER A 268 -23.35 -21.22 -12.99
CA SER A 268 -22.14 -21.45 -13.79
C SER A 268 -22.44 -21.64 -15.28
N SER A 269 -23.71 -21.58 -15.67
CA SER A 269 -24.10 -21.73 -17.07
C SER A 269 -25.41 -21.00 -17.41
N VAL A 270 -25.60 -20.73 -18.69
CA VAL A 270 -26.85 -20.24 -19.28
C VAL A 270 -27.05 -20.86 -20.66
N THR A 271 -28.28 -21.20 -21.00
CA THR A 271 -28.66 -21.71 -22.32
C THR A 271 -29.58 -20.71 -23.00
N ILE A 272 -29.25 -20.34 -24.24
CA ILE A 272 -30.04 -19.41 -25.04
C ILE A 272 -30.37 -20.01 -26.40
N PRO A 273 -31.51 -19.64 -27.02
CA PRO A 273 -31.79 -19.99 -28.40
C PRO A 273 -31.01 -19.09 -29.36
N LEU A 274 -30.34 -19.70 -30.33
CA LEU A 274 -29.83 -19.06 -31.54
C LEU A 274 -30.78 -19.38 -32.70
N GLN A 275 -31.29 -18.37 -33.39
CA GLN A 275 -32.19 -18.54 -34.53
C GLN A 275 -31.50 -18.19 -35.85
N GLY A 276 -31.74 -19.02 -36.88
CA GLY A 276 -31.28 -18.78 -38.23
C GLY A 276 -32.09 -17.68 -38.93
N GLY A 277 -31.39 -16.66 -39.43
CA GLY A 277 -31.92 -15.56 -40.24
C GLY A 277 -31.84 -15.84 -41.74
N LYS A 278 -31.23 -14.93 -42.50
CA LYS A 278 -30.95 -15.14 -43.93
C LYS A 278 -29.83 -16.19 -44.13
N PRO A 279 -29.83 -16.93 -45.25
CA PRO A 279 -28.74 -17.85 -45.54
C PRO A 279 -27.37 -17.15 -45.58
N GLY A 280 -26.36 -17.77 -45.00
CA GLY A 280 -25.02 -17.19 -44.85
C GLY A 280 -24.12 -18.08 -43.98
N SER A 281 -22.81 -17.84 -44.03
CA SER A 281 -21.82 -18.59 -43.24
C SER A 281 -20.85 -17.61 -42.60
N GLY A 282 -20.59 -17.77 -41.31
CA GLY A 282 -19.74 -16.89 -40.53
C GLY A 282 -19.48 -17.44 -39.13
N SER A 283 -19.22 -16.54 -38.19
CA SER A 283 -18.91 -16.86 -36.80
C SER A 283 -19.62 -15.95 -35.82
N LEU A 284 -19.88 -16.49 -34.63
CA LEU A 284 -20.17 -15.74 -33.42
C LEU A 284 -18.88 -15.63 -32.60
N PHE A 285 -18.57 -14.44 -32.11
CA PHE A 285 -17.45 -14.17 -31.20
C PHE A 285 -17.98 -13.74 -29.84
N PHE A 286 -17.48 -14.39 -28.79
CA PHE A 286 -17.94 -14.20 -27.42
C PHE A 286 -16.81 -13.65 -26.57
N ARG A 287 -17.10 -12.62 -25.78
CA ARG A 287 -16.15 -12.00 -24.84
C ARG A 287 -16.81 -11.81 -23.49
N SER A 288 -16.05 -12.01 -22.41
CA SER A 288 -16.51 -11.74 -21.05
C SER A 288 -15.32 -11.41 -20.16
N SER A 289 -15.58 -11.03 -18.90
CA SER A 289 -14.50 -10.93 -17.91
C SER A 289 -13.87 -12.30 -17.57
N ALA A 290 -14.47 -13.41 -18.00
CA ALA A 290 -13.88 -14.74 -17.87
C ALA A 290 -12.87 -15.01 -18.99
N GLY A 291 -13.22 -14.76 -20.25
CA GLY A 291 -12.36 -15.00 -21.41
C GLY A 291 -13.08 -14.81 -22.75
N GLU A 292 -12.49 -15.34 -23.84
CA GLU A 292 -13.03 -15.27 -25.20
C GLU A 292 -13.28 -16.67 -25.80
N SER A 293 -14.25 -16.77 -26.72
CA SER A 293 -14.52 -17.98 -27.51
C SER A 293 -15.20 -17.63 -28.85
N SER A 294 -15.36 -18.60 -29.73
CA SER A 294 -16.07 -18.44 -31.01
C SER A 294 -16.79 -19.73 -31.42
N VAL A 295 -17.91 -19.58 -32.13
CA VAL A 295 -18.70 -20.69 -32.70
C VAL A 295 -18.92 -20.43 -34.19
N ALA A 296 -18.63 -21.42 -35.03
CA ALA A 296 -18.93 -21.34 -36.46
C ALA A 296 -20.44 -21.51 -36.69
N VAL A 297 -21.02 -20.67 -37.56
CA VAL A 297 -22.46 -20.71 -37.85
C VAL A 297 -22.69 -20.73 -39.36
N THR A 298 -23.50 -21.69 -39.81
CA THR A 298 -24.01 -21.77 -41.19
C THR A 298 -25.52 -21.77 -41.18
N VAL A 299 -26.14 -20.88 -41.96
CA VAL A 299 -27.59 -20.85 -42.18
C VAL A 299 -27.89 -21.18 -43.64
N THR A 300 -28.72 -22.19 -43.86
CA THR A 300 -29.17 -22.60 -45.19
C THR A 300 -30.57 -22.08 -45.49
N ALA A 301 -30.90 -21.96 -46.79
CA ALA A 301 -32.28 -21.73 -47.20
C ALA A 301 -33.18 -22.91 -46.77
N ASN A 302 -34.48 -22.62 -46.62
CA ASN A 302 -35.50 -23.64 -46.37
C ASN A 302 -35.73 -24.55 -47.57
#